data_AF-A0A7K3WS55-F1
#
_entry.id   AF-A0A7K3WS55-F1
#
_cell.length_a   1.000
_cell.length_b   1.000
_cell.length_c   1.000
_cell.angle_alpha   90.00
_cell.angle_beta   90.00
_cell.angle_gamma   90.00
#
_symmetry.space_group_name_H-M   'P 1'
#
loop_
_entity.id
_entity.type
_entity.pdbx_description
1 polymer ?
#
loop_
_entity_poly.entity_id
_entity_poly.type
_entity_poly.pdbx_seq_one_letter_code
_entity_poly.pdbx_strand_id
1 'polypeptide(L)'
;MRNPKWHRDEIILALDLYFQLEPGQINHSNPRIIEVSKNLNRLPIHDTRPDEVKFRNPNGVSLKLSNFLAIDPYYHGKGMQSFSKLDKKVFDEFITDKARLHRLAEQIRLATQDDDRNFALYEIPQAEEFDPIEVWEGQVIYKLHKLRERNSKINQRKKDTFYNQFGKLECEACTFDFEKFYLELGKGYIECHHRIPLADLEAEKKTSLDDLALVCSNCHRMLHREISTLSVEELKWRNNGSKSLYFNFERMRF
;
A
#
# COMPACT_ATOMS: atom_id res chain seq x y z
N MET A 1 21.44 0.36 -21.32
CA MET A 1 20.14 -0.33 -21.09
C MET A 1 19.03 0.71 -20.97
N ARG A 2 17.80 0.36 -21.32
CA ARG A 2 16.63 1.25 -21.20
C ARG A 2 16.14 1.24 -19.75
N ASN A 3 15.74 2.40 -19.22
CA ASN A 3 15.12 2.48 -17.89
C ASN A 3 13.87 1.59 -17.81
N PRO A 4 13.62 0.92 -16.67
CA PRO A 4 12.42 0.12 -16.48
C PRO A 4 11.16 1.02 -16.49
N LYS A 5 10.02 0.38 -16.73
CA LYS A 5 8.72 1.08 -16.75
C LYS A 5 8.46 1.75 -15.39
N TRP A 6 7.71 2.86 -15.42
CA TRP A 6 7.24 3.50 -14.19
C TRP A 6 6.26 2.57 -13.46
N HIS A 7 6.51 2.38 -12.17
CA HIS A 7 5.61 1.71 -11.24
C HIS A 7 4.59 2.70 -10.68
N ARG A 8 3.50 2.18 -10.12
CA ARG A 8 2.43 2.97 -9.51
C ARG A 8 2.94 3.87 -8.38
N ASP A 9 3.76 3.35 -7.47
CA ASP A 9 4.31 4.14 -6.35
C ASP A 9 5.17 5.31 -6.84
N GLU A 10 5.90 5.11 -7.94
CA GLU A 10 6.69 6.16 -8.58
C GLU A 10 5.80 7.25 -9.19
N ILE A 11 4.67 6.85 -9.80
CA ILE A 11 3.69 7.76 -10.38
C ILE A 11 2.98 8.53 -9.27
N ILE A 12 2.64 7.90 -8.14
CA ILE A 12 2.03 8.57 -6.97
C ILE A 12 2.96 9.68 -6.47
N LEU A 13 4.24 9.40 -6.25
CA LEU A 13 5.20 10.42 -5.79
C LEU A 13 5.35 11.57 -6.79
N ALA A 14 5.41 11.26 -8.08
CA ALA A 14 5.52 12.28 -9.13
C ALA A 14 4.24 13.12 -9.27
N LEU A 15 3.07 12.49 -9.16
CA LEU A 15 1.77 13.13 -9.30
C LEU A 15 1.44 14.01 -8.07
N ASP A 16 1.83 13.57 -6.87
CA ASP A 16 1.72 14.38 -5.66
C ASP A 16 2.52 15.69 -5.81
N LEU A 17 3.73 15.62 -6.35
CA LEU A 17 4.52 16.82 -6.65
C LEU A 17 3.88 17.68 -7.74
N TYR A 18 3.35 17.06 -8.80
CA TYR A 18 2.70 17.76 -9.91
C TYR A 18 1.60 18.71 -9.43
N PHE A 19 0.71 18.26 -8.55
CA PHE A 19 -0.38 19.10 -8.03
C PHE A 19 0.07 20.23 -7.09
N GLN A 20 1.35 20.26 -6.73
CA GLN A 20 1.94 21.27 -5.86
C GLN A 20 2.84 22.25 -6.61
N LEU A 21 2.98 22.11 -7.93
CA LEU A 21 3.80 22.96 -8.79
C LEU A 21 2.94 23.65 -9.84
N GLU A 22 3.31 24.88 -10.16
CA GLU A 22 2.82 25.56 -11.35
C GLU A 22 3.55 25.03 -12.60
N PRO A 23 2.91 24.99 -13.79
CA PRO A 23 3.54 24.46 -15.01
C PRO A 23 4.92 25.07 -15.34
N GLY A 24 5.11 26.38 -15.08
CA GLY A 24 6.39 27.05 -15.30
C GLY A 24 7.52 26.62 -14.34
N GLN A 25 7.19 25.93 -13.26
CA GLN A 25 8.14 25.41 -12.27
C GLN A 25 8.62 23.99 -12.60
N ILE A 26 8.07 23.34 -13.64
CA ILE A 26 8.42 21.98 -14.03
C ILE A 26 9.74 21.99 -14.83
N ASN A 27 10.85 21.92 -14.11
CA ASN A 27 12.18 21.80 -14.70
C ASN A 27 13.14 21.04 -13.78
N HIS A 28 14.20 20.47 -14.36
CA HIS A 28 15.13 19.59 -13.66
C HIS A 28 15.95 20.28 -12.57
N SER A 29 16.03 21.61 -12.59
CA SER A 29 16.74 22.41 -11.59
C SER A 29 15.87 22.73 -10.37
N ASN A 30 14.56 22.46 -10.42
CA ASN A 30 13.66 22.69 -9.30
C ASN A 30 14.05 21.80 -8.10
N PRO A 31 14.35 22.37 -6.92
CA PRO A 31 14.76 21.60 -5.74
C PRO A 31 13.78 20.49 -5.34
N ARG A 32 12.48 20.71 -5.54
CA ARG A 32 11.43 19.73 -5.19
C ARG A 32 11.41 18.55 -6.17
N ILE A 33 11.74 18.80 -7.44
CA ILE A 33 11.92 17.74 -8.45
C ILE A 33 13.17 16.91 -8.14
N ILE A 34 14.25 17.56 -7.71
CA ILE A 34 15.48 16.88 -7.27
C ILE A 34 15.21 16.00 -6.05
N GLU A 35 14.42 16.49 -5.10
CA GLU A 35 14.03 15.73 -3.90
C GLU A 35 13.19 14.49 -4.25
N VAL A 36 12.16 14.64 -5.10
CA VAL A 36 11.39 13.48 -5.57
C VAL A 36 12.26 12.49 -6.33
N SER A 37 13.21 12.96 -7.13
CA SER A 37 14.19 12.10 -7.79
C SER A 37 15.00 11.27 -6.79
N LYS A 38 15.45 11.86 -5.67
CA LYS A 38 16.12 11.13 -4.58
C LYS A 38 15.20 10.08 -3.96
N ASN A 39 13.95 10.44 -3.65
CA ASN A 39 12.97 9.50 -3.06
C ASN A 39 12.68 8.32 -4.00
N LEU A 40 12.51 8.57 -5.30
CA LEU A 40 12.32 7.52 -6.31
C LEU A 40 13.51 6.55 -6.36
N ASN A 41 14.72 7.09 -6.27
CA ASN A 41 15.95 6.29 -6.21
C ASN A 41 16.13 5.53 -4.89
N ARG A 42 15.30 5.76 -3.87
CA ARG A 42 15.33 5.00 -2.61
C ARG A 42 14.32 3.86 -2.59
N LEU A 43 13.38 3.79 -3.54
CA LEU A 43 12.29 2.82 -3.49
C LEU A 43 12.77 1.36 -3.69
N PRO A 44 12.34 0.41 -2.83
CA PRO A 44 12.72 -0.99 -2.88
C PRO A 44 11.86 -1.82 -3.87
N ILE A 45 11.70 -1.32 -5.10
CA ILE A 45 10.76 -1.89 -6.10
C ILE A 45 11.41 -2.26 -7.45
N HIS A 46 12.68 -1.90 -7.67
CA HIS A 46 13.44 -2.30 -8.85
C HIS A 46 14.72 -3.01 -8.42
N ASP A 47 14.86 -4.28 -8.78
CA ASP A 47 16.05 -5.10 -8.47
C ASP A 47 17.24 -4.71 -9.35
N THR A 48 16.96 -4.22 -10.56
CA THR A 48 17.97 -3.72 -11.50
C THR A 48 17.78 -2.23 -11.73
N ARG A 49 18.73 -1.45 -11.22
CA ARG A 49 18.81 -0.01 -11.47
C ARG A 49 19.84 0.20 -12.57
N PRO A 50 19.41 0.48 -13.82
CA PRO A 50 20.37 0.91 -14.83
C PRO A 50 21.04 2.21 -14.35
N ASP A 51 22.31 2.41 -14.71
CA ASP A 51 23.08 3.66 -14.61
C ASP A 51 22.45 4.73 -13.69
N GLU A 52 23.00 4.88 -12.47
CA GLU A 52 22.52 5.82 -11.44
C GLU A 52 22.33 7.26 -11.95
N VAL A 53 23.05 7.64 -13.01
CA VAL A 53 22.94 8.96 -13.64
C VAL A 53 21.63 9.11 -14.42
N LYS A 54 21.07 8.01 -14.95
CA LYS A 54 19.89 8.00 -15.85
C LYS A 54 18.62 7.52 -15.17
N PHE A 55 18.71 6.68 -14.15
CA PHE A 55 17.52 6.14 -13.50
C PHE A 55 16.83 7.19 -12.62
N ARG A 56 15.55 7.45 -12.92
CA ARG A 56 14.67 8.40 -12.19
C ARG A 56 15.33 9.72 -11.81
N ASN A 57 16.24 10.22 -12.65
CA ASN A 57 16.93 11.48 -12.43
C ASN A 57 15.99 12.70 -12.57
N PRO A 58 16.40 13.92 -12.17
CA PRO A 58 15.52 15.10 -12.20
C PRO A 58 14.94 15.43 -13.58
N ASN A 59 15.68 15.12 -14.66
CA ASN A 59 15.18 15.26 -16.04
C ASN A 59 14.03 14.29 -16.33
N GLY A 60 14.18 13.02 -15.94
CA GLY A 60 13.16 12.00 -16.08
C GLY A 60 11.90 12.32 -15.27
N VAL A 61 12.06 12.88 -14.07
CA VAL A 61 10.93 13.37 -13.26
C VAL A 61 10.25 14.56 -13.92
N SER A 62 11.01 15.55 -14.40
CA SER A 62 10.43 16.71 -15.12
C SER A 62 9.64 16.27 -16.35
N LEU A 63 10.18 15.34 -17.14
CA LEU A 63 9.48 14.76 -18.29
C LEU A 63 8.20 14.03 -17.86
N LYS A 64 8.23 13.33 -16.72
CA LYS A 64 7.05 12.67 -16.17
C LYS A 64 5.95 13.65 -15.79
N LEU A 65 6.31 14.74 -15.11
CA LEU A 65 5.38 15.82 -14.77
C LEU A 65 4.79 16.48 -16.03
N SER A 66 5.61 16.67 -17.07
CA SER A 66 5.13 17.15 -18.37
C SER A 66 4.13 16.21 -19.04
N ASN A 67 4.25 14.89 -18.84
CA ASN A 67 3.24 13.94 -19.32
C ASN A 67 1.89 14.10 -18.60
N PHE A 68 1.87 14.55 -17.34
CA PHE A 68 0.62 14.81 -16.63
C PHE A 68 -0.09 16.05 -17.16
N LEU A 69 0.65 17.08 -17.60
CA LEU A 69 0.05 18.23 -18.30
C LEU A 69 -0.75 17.81 -19.54
N ALA A 70 -0.37 16.72 -20.21
CA ALA A 70 -1.07 16.22 -21.39
C ALA A 70 -2.48 15.64 -21.08
N ILE A 71 -2.72 15.25 -19.83
CA ILE A 71 -3.96 14.59 -19.39
C ILE A 71 -4.75 15.41 -18.37
N ASP A 72 -4.19 16.52 -17.88
CA ASP A 72 -4.85 17.43 -16.96
C ASP A 72 -5.93 18.25 -17.70
N PRO A 73 -7.23 18.04 -17.41
CA PRO A 73 -8.30 18.79 -18.04
C PRO A 73 -8.28 20.29 -17.72
N TYR A 74 -7.58 20.70 -16.67
CA TYR A 74 -7.46 22.10 -16.25
C TYR A 74 -6.27 22.82 -16.90
N TYR A 75 -5.44 22.11 -17.66
CA TYR A 75 -4.32 22.69 -18.38
C TYR A 75 -4.63 22.85 -19.87
N HIS A 76 -4.51 24.09 -20.38
CA HIS A 76 -4.80 24.43 -21.79
C HIS A 76 -3.55 24.86 -22.58
N GLY A 77 -2.35 24.67 -22.01
CA GLY A 77 -1.11 25.03 -22.68
C GLY A 77 -0.73 24.06 -23.81
N LYS A 78 0.10 24.53 -24.75
CA LYS A 78 0.69 23.68 -25.78
C LYS A 78 1.89 22.96 -25.20
N GLY A 79 1.89 21.63 -25.24
CA GLY A 79 2.94 20.80 -24.64
C GLY A 79 3.04 19.42 -25.28
N MET A 80 3.92 18.59 -24.71
CA MET A 80 4.06 17.19 -25.10
C MET A 80 2.75 16.44 -24.86
N GLN A 81 2.31 15.61 -25.81
CA GLN A 81 1.04 14.87 -25.72
C GLN A 81 1.23 13.38 -25.39
N SER A 82 2.34 13.03 -24.75
CA SER A 82 2.68 11.65 -24.44
C SER A 82 2.38 11.34 -22.98
N PHE A 83 1.67 10.24 -22.72
CA PHE A 83 1.46 9.69 -21.38
C PHE A 83 1.24 8.18 -21.50
N SER A 84 1.52 7.43 -20.43
CA SER A 84 1.24 5.99 -20.41
C SER A 84 -0.19 5.71 -19.93
N LYS A 85 -0.71 4.51 -20.23
CA LYS A 85 -2.01 4.06 -19.68
C LYS A 85 -2.05 4.12 -18.15
N LEU A 86 -0.93 3.75 -17.49
CA LEU A 86 -0.83 3.79 -16.04
C LEU A 86 -0.83 5.23 -15.51
N ASP A 87 -0.23 6.17 -16.23
CA ASP A 87 -0.28 7.60 -15.87
C ASP A 87 -1.71 8.10 -15.84
N LYS A 88 -2.46 7.88 -16.92
CA LYS A 88 -3.86 8.30 -17.01
C LYS A 88 -4.71 7.68 -15.90
N LYS A 89 -4.53 6.39 -15.68
CA LYS A 89 -5.23 5.61 -14.64
C LYS A 89 -5.00 6.16 -13.23
N VAL A 90 -3.75 6.38 -12.83
CA VAL A 90 -3.42 6.95 -11.51
C VAL A 90 -3.87 8.41 -11.42
N PHE A 91 -3.74 9.18 -12.51
CA PHE A 91 -4.19 10.57 -12.55
C PHE A 91 -5.70 10.68 -12.34
N ASP A 92 -6.50 9.92 -13.09
CA ASP A 92 -7.95 9.91 -13.00
C ASP A 92 -8.44 9.44 -11.63
N GLU A 93 -7.69 8.54 -11.00
CA GLU A 93 -7.99 8.07 -9.65
C GLU A 93 -7.88 9.18 -8.59
N PHE A 94 -6.92 10.10 -8.74
CA PHE A 94 -6.56 11.06 -7.69
C PHE A 94 -6.88 12.52 -8.01
N ILE A 95 -7.26 12.85 -9.24
CA ILE A 95 -7.58 14.22 -9.64
C ILE A 95 -8.67 14.87 -8.76
N THR A 96 -9.64 14.08 -8.30
CA THR A 96 -10.72 14.54 -7.41
C THR A 96 -10.42 14.36 -5.92
N ASP A 97 -9.35 13.64 -5.56
CA ASP A 97 -8.99 13.31 -4.17
C ASP A 97 -7.48 13.46 -3.95
N LYS A 98 -7.01 14.71 -4.11
CA LYS A 98 -5.61 15.10 -3.91
C LYS A 98 -5.14 14.87 -2.47
N ALA A 99 -6.07 14.94 -1.50
CA ALA A 99 -5.75 14.66 -0.10
C ALA A 99 -5.37 13.19 0.11
N ARG A 100 -6.08 12.23 -0.51
CA ARG A 100 -5.70 10.81 -0.47
C ARG A 100 -4.37 10.55 -1.16
N LEU A 101 -4.15 11.16 -2.32
CA LEU A 101 -2.86 11.09 -3.02
C LEU A 101 -1.71 11.53 -2.12
N HIS A 102 -1.86 12.70 -1.50
CA HIS A 102 -0.83 13.27 -0.64
C HIS A 102 -0.51 12.36 0.55
N ARG A 103 -1.54 11.83 1.22
CA ARG A 103 -1.36 10.85 2.32
C ARG A 103 -0.61 9.61 1.86
N LEU A 104 -0.96 9.04 0.70
CA LEU A 104 -0.30 7.85 0.18
C LEU A 104 1.16 8.13 -0.20
N ALA A 105 1.43 9.29 -0.81
CA ALA A 105 2.77 9.72 -1.16
C ALA A 105 3.65 9.92 0.10
N GLU A 106 3.11 10.53 1.16
CA GLU A 106 3.78 10.65 2.47
C GLU A 106 4.09 9.28 3.07
N GLN A 107 3.15 8.33 3.03
CA GLN A 107 3.39 6.97 3.53
C GLN A 107 4.54 6.27 2.79
N ILE A 108 4.62 6.41 1.46
CA ILE A 108 5.72 5.86 0.66
C ILE A 108 7.05 6.52 1.03
N ARG A 109 7.07 7.85 1.20
CA ARG A 109 8.27 8.60 1.64
C ARG A 109 8.72 8.12 3.01
N LEU A 110 7.83 8.13 3.99
CA LEU A 110 8.11 7.69 5.37
C LEU A 110 8.59 6.25 5.42
N ALA A 111 8.04 5.35 4.61
CA ALA A 111 8.48 3.94 4.56
C ALA A 111 9.94 3.75 4.13
N THR A 112 10.48 4.68 3.35
CA THR A 112 11.81 4.56 2.70
C THR A 112 12.84 5.57 3.20
N GLN A 113 12.49 6.35 4.23
CA GLN A 113 13.38 7.34 4.84
C GLN A 113 14.53 6.71 5.64
N ASP A 114 14.32 5.54 6.24
CA ASP A 114 15.30 4.88 7.11
C ASP A 114 16.09 3.83 6.31
N ASP A 115 17.42 3.93 6.31
CA ASP A 115 18.29 3.09 5.47
C ASP A 115 18.26 1.62 5.88
N ASP A 116 18.27 1.31 7.19
CA ASP A 116 18.24 -0.06 7.71
C ASP A 116 16.91 -0.75 7.38
N ARG A 117 15.79 -0.06 7.60
CA ARG A 117 14.46 -0.53 7.19
C ARG A 117 14.40 -0.68 5.68
N ASN A 118 14.92 0.28 4.92
CA ASN A 118 14.88 0.20 3.46
C ASN A 118 15.65 -1.02 2.96
N PHE A 119 16.83 -1.31 3.53
CA PHE A 119 17.58 -2.55 3.29
C PHE A 119 16.73 -3.79 3.56
N ALA A 120 16.06 -3.86 4.72
CA ALA A 120 15.16 -4.97 5.06
C ALA A 120 13.96 -5.11 4.08
N LEU A 121 13.49 -4.00 3.49
CA LEU A 121 12.45 -4.03 2.45
C LEU A 121 12.95 -4.58 1.11
N TYR A 122 14.23 -4.37 0.75
CA TYR A 122 14.82 -4.99 -0.46
C TYR A 122 14.87 -6.52 -0.34
N GLU A 123 15.16 -7.05 0.84
CA GLU A 123 15.23 -8.49 1.08
C GLU A 123 13.86 -9.19 1.01
N ILE A 124 12.77 -8.43 1.09
CA ILE A 124 11.44 -8.99 0.86
C ILE A 124 11.31 -9.24 -0.64
N PRO A 125 11.11 -10.50 -1.06
CA PRO A 125 10.93 -10.83 -2.46
C PRO A 125 9.88 -9.91 -3.07
N GLN A 126 10.08 -9.51 -4.32
CA GLN A 126 8.99 -8.90 -5.06
C GLN A 126 7.79 -9.85 -4.99
N ALA A 127 6.58 -9.29 -5.03
CA ALA A 127 5.39 -10.11 -5.13
C ALA A 127 5.40 -10.80 -6.50
N GLU A 128 6.15 -11.88 -6.63
CA GLU A 128 6.29 -12.68 -7.84
C GLU A 128 5.34 -13.88 -7.75
N GLU A 129 4.44 -13.93 -8.74
CA GLU A 129 3.83 -15.14 -9.31
C GLU A 129 2.66 -15.86 -8.62
N PHE A 130 1.91 -15.26 -7.69
CA PHE A 130 0.64 -15.86 -7.23
C PHE A 130 -0.58 -14.91 -7.18
N ASP A 131 -0.69 -14.01 -8.17
CA ASP A 131 -1.98 -13.62 -8.80
C ASP A 131 -1.69 -12.66 -9.98
N PRO A 132 -2.12 -12.93 -11.22
CA PRO A 132 -2.11 -11.91 -12.30
C PRO A 132 -3.13 -10.78 -12.06
N ILE A 133 -3.79 -10.74 -10.89
CA ILE A 133 -4.58 -9.59 -10.45
C ILE A 133 -3.60 -8.52 -9.98
N GLU A 134 -3.18 -7.70 -10.94
CA GLU A 134 -2.68 -6.32 -10.80
C GLU A 134 -2.57 -5.84 -9.33
N VAL A 135 -1.35 -5.62 -8.83
CA VAL A 135 -1.16 -5.00 -7.51
C VAL A 135 -1.49 -3.50 -7.65
N TRP A 136 -2.78 -3.16 -7.54
CA TRP A 136 -3.29 -1.79 -7.67
C TRP A 136 -2.92 -0.89 -6.49
N GLU A 137 -2.30 -1.40 -5.43
CA GLU A 137 -2.23 -0.71 -4.14
C GLU A 137 -0.84 -0.17 -3.77
N GLY A 138 0.19 -0.53 -4.55
CA GLY A 138 1.57 -0.10 -4.30
C GLY A 138 2.44 -1.18 -3.66
N GLN A 139 3.68 -1.31 -4.13
CA GLN A 139 4.61 -2.35 -3.68
C GLN A 139 5.34 -1.99 -2.38
N VAL A 140 5.63 -0.71 -2.15
CA VAL A 140 6.40 -0.26 -0.97
C VAL A 140 5.62 -0.53 0.32
N ILE A 141 4.35 -0.13 0.34
CA ILE A 141 3.44 -0.34 1.48
C ILE A 141 3.25 -1.83 1.74
N TYR A 142 3.04 -2.62 0.69
CA TYR A 142 2.94 -4.07 0.78
C TYR A 142 4.17 -4.71 1.43
N LYS A 143 5.38 -4.37 0.96
CA LYS A 143 6.63 -4.87 1.54
C LYS A 143 6.74 -4.49 3.01
N LEU A 144 6.37 -3.27 3.40
CA LEU A 144 6.40 -2.82 4.79
C LEU A 144 5.44 -3.61 5.70
N HIS A 145 4.22 -3.87 5.25
CA HIS A 145 3.29 -4.75 5.97
C HIS A 145 3.87 -6.16 6.12
N LYS A 146 4.43 -6.74 5.05
CA LYS A 146 5.07 -8.05 5.11
C LYS A 146 6.26 -8.11 6.06
N LEU A 147 7.07 -7.05 6.12
CA LEU A 147 8.18 -6.96 7.07
C LEU A 147 7.68 -7.03 8.51
N ARG A 148 6.66 -6.22 8.82
CA ARG A 148 6.08 -6.12 10.16
C ARG A 148 5.42 -7.43 10.61
N GLU A 149 4.69 -8.09 9.71
CA GLU A 149 4.00 -9.37 9.99
C GLU A 149 4.97 -10.52 10.33
N ARG A 150 6.26 -10.43 9.99
CA ARG A 150 7.26 -11.48 10.26
C ARG A 150 7.74 -11.56 11.71
N ASN A 151 7.39 -10.61 12.58
CA ASN A 151 7.84 -10.63 13.97
C ASN A 151 7.09 -11.72 14.78
N SER A 152 7.68 -12.92 14.82
CA SER A 152 7.10 -14.09 15.46
C SER A 152 6.83 -13.90 16.96
N LYS A 153 7.68 -13.14 17.66
CA LYS A 153 7.55 -12.91 19.11
C LYS A 153 6.29 -12.12 19.45
N ILE A 154 6.05 -11.01 18.75
CA ILE A 154 4.86 -10.18 19.01
C ILE A 154 3.57 -10.88 18.54
N ASN A 155 3.64 -11.63 17.45
CA ASN A 155 2.52 -12.42 16.95
C ASN A 155 2.10 -13.50 17.96
N GLN A 156 3.06 -14.25 18.48
CA GLN A 156 2.78 -15.27 19.50
C GLN A 156 2.20 -14.63 20.76
N ARG A 157 2.81 -13.52 21.22
CA ARG A 157 2.30 -12.78 22.39
C ARG A 157 0.87 -12.27 22.20
N LYS A 158 0.49 -11.81 21.00
CA LYS A 158 -0.88 -11.41 20.69
C LYS A 158 -1.84 -12.60 20.77
N LYS A 159 -1.49 -13.74 20.18
CA LYS A 159 -2.30 -14.97 20.23
C LYS A 159 -2.50 -15.44 21.67
N ASP A 160 -1.43 -15.52 22.46
CA ASP A 160 -1.50 -15.98 23.84
C ASP A 160 -2.37 -15.04 24.69
N THR A 161 -2.19 -13.72 24.53
CA THR A 161 -2.98 -12.72 25.25
C THR A 161 -4.47 -12.83 24.89
N PHE A 162 -4.79 -12.96 23.60
CA PHE A 162 -6.17 -13.10 23.14
C PHE A 162 -6.79 -14.42 23.63
N TYR A 163 -6.05 -15.53 23.56
CA TYR A 163 -6.52 -16.82 24.04
C TYR A 163 -6.76 -16.82 25.56
N ASN A 164 -5.84 -16.24 26.34
CA ASN A 164 -5.99 -16.13 27.79
C ASN A 164 -7.20 -15.26 28.20
N GLN A 165 -7.54 -14.26 27.39
CA GLN A 165 -8.68 -13.38 27.65
C GLN A 165 -10.03 -13.99 27.25
N PHE A 166 -10.10 -14.69 26.10
CA PHE A 166 -11.36 -15.13 25.50
C PHE A 166 -11.57 -16.64 25.46
N GLY A 167 -10.54 -17.43 25.77
CA GLY A 167 -10.55 -18.89 25.73
C GLY A 167 -10.58 -19.51 24.32
N LYS A 168 -10.43 -18.69 23.27
CA LYS A 168 -10.49 -19.10 21.85
C LYS A 168 -9.70 -18.16 20.95
N LEU A 169 -9.41 -18.59 19.72
CA LEU A 169 -8.79 -17.77 18.68
C LEU A 169 -9.76 -17.62 17.51
N GLU A 170 -10.47 -16.48 17.47
CA GLU A 170 -11.40 -16.17 16.39
C GLU A 170 -10.97 -14.93 15.60
N CYS A 171 -11.33 -14.89 14.32
CA CYS A 171 -11.07 -13.75 13.47
C CYS A 171 -11.84 -12.52 13.96
N GLU A 172 -11.12 -11.42 14.19
CA GLU A 172 -11.71 -10.17 14.68
C GLU A 172 -12.62 -9.47 13.65
N ALA A 173 -12.50 -9.85 12.37
CA ALA A 173 -13.31 -9.33 11.26
C ALA A 173 -14.55 -10.17 10.93
N CYS A 174 -14.49 -11.50 10.96
CA CYS A 174 -15.60 -12.37 10.54
C CYS A 174 -16.02 -13.42 11.56
N THR A 175 -15.38 -13.46 12.73
CA THR A 175 -15.60 -14.42 13.83
C THR A 175 -15.36 -15.88 13.47
N PHE A 176 -14.63 -16.16 12.38
CA PHE A 176 -14.24 -17.52 12.01
C PHE A 176 -13.19 -18.05 12.99
N ASP A 177 -13.37 -19.29 13.43
CA ASP A 177 -12.50 -20.00 14.36
C ASP A 177 -12.07 -21.31 13.69
N PHE A 178 -10.75 -21.48 13.49
CA PHE A 178 -10.19 -22.64 12.82
C PHE A 178 -10.30 -23.91 13.65
N GLU A 179 -10.13 -23.83 14.97
CA GLU A 179 -10.26 -25.00 15.86
C GLU A 179 -11.71 -25.48 15.89
N LYS A 180 -12.67 -24.56 15.90
CA LYS A 180 -14.10 -24.92 15.82
C LYS A 180 -14.46 -25.60 14.51
N PHE A 181 -13.89 -25.17 13.38
CA PHE A 181 -14.25 -25.67 12.05
C PHE A 181 -13.45 -26.92 11.64
N TYR A 182 -12.15 -26.93 11.91
CA TYR A 182 -11.21 -27.98 11.51
C TYR A 182 -10.74 -28.89 12.67
N LEU A 183 -11.26 -28.70 13.88
CA LEU A 183 -10.88 -29.45 15.08
C LEU A 183 -9.38 -29.32 15.37
N GLU A 184 -8.71 -30.42 15.72
CA GLU A 184 -7.28 -30.45 16.06
C GLU A 184 -6.38 -29.86 14.97
N LEU A 185 -6.76 -29.96 13.70
CA LEU A 185 -5.99 -29.38 12.59
C LEU A 185 -5.96 -27.85 12.63
N GLY A 186 -7.01 -27.22 13.16
CA GLY A 186 -7.14 -25.77 13.26
C GLY A 186 -6.62 -25.18 14.56
N LYS A 187 -6.22 -26.01 15.52
CA LYS A 187 -5.80 -25.57 16.85
C LYS A 187 -4.62 -24.62 16.79
N GLY A 188 -4.76 -23.44 17.40
CA GLY A 188 -3.72 -22.40 17.40
C GLY A 188 -3.53 -21.66 16.06
N TYR A 189 -4.26 -22.05 15.01
CA TYR A 189 -4.11 -21.47 13.69
C TYR A 189 -4.95 -20.21 13.53
N ILE A 190 -4.27 -19.08 13.36
CA ILE A 190 -4.81 -17.77 13.01
C ILE A 190 -3.66 -16.88 12.56
N GLU A 191 -3.92 -15.88 11.71
CA GLU A 191 -2.91 -14.96 11.20
C GLU A 191 -2.95 -13.63 11.96
N CYS A 192 -1.79 -13.00 12.12
CA CYS A 192 -1.70 -11.64 12.69
C CYS A 192 -1.57 -10.62 11.56
N HIS A 193 -2.41 -9.61 11.59
CA HIS A 193 -2.40 -8.47 10.68
C HIS A 193 -2.13 -7.17 11.45
N HIS A 194 -1.37 -6.24 10.88
CA HIS A 194 -1.16 -4.93 11.48
C HIS A 194 -2.32 -3.99 11.11
N ARG A 195 -3.02 -3.44 12.12
CA ARG A 195 -4.17 -2.52 11.94
C ARG A 195 -3.78 -1.16 11.41
N ILE A 196 -2.61 -0.66 11.82
CA ILE A 196 -2.25 0.75 11.64
C ILE A 196 -1.90 1.04 10.18
N PRO A 197 -2.61 1.98 9.53
CA PRO A 197 -2.14 2.62 8.30
C PRO A 197 -0.83 3.36 8.57
N LEU A 198 0.07 3.37 7.59
CA LEU A 198 1.44 3.86 7.65
C LEU A 198 1.65 5.34 8.03
N ALA A 199 0.61 6.09 8.42
CA ALA A 199 0.75 7.47 8.90
C ALA A 199 1.44 7.56 10.28
N ASP A 200 1.50 6.46 11.03
CA ASP A 200 2.12 6.37 12.36
C ASP A 200 3.57 5.84 12.32
N LEU A 201 4.26 5.98 11.17
CA LEU A 201 5.66 5.60 10.97
C LEU A 201 6.67 6.59 11.58
N GLU A 202 6.34 7.25 12.70
CA GLU A 202 7.39 7.85 13.52
C GLU A 202 8.35 6.72 13.95
N ALA A 203 9.63 6.90 13.65
CA ALA A 203 10.66 5.86 13.61
C ALA A 203 10.93 5.13 14.95
N GLU A 204 10.18 5.42 16.02
CA GLU A 204 10.43 4.91 17.37
C GLU A 204 9.19 4.34 18.06
N LYS A 205 8.02 4.27 17.40
CA LYS A 205 6.83 3.72 18.05
C LYS A 205 6.93 2.19 18.14
N LYS A 206 7.17 1.69 19.35
CA LYS A 206 7.12 0.24 19.65
C LYS A 206 5.75 -0.30 19.26
N THR A 207 5.71 -1.30 18.38
CA THR A 207 4.47 -2.00 18.04
C THR A 207 3.83 -2.56 19.31
N SER A 208 2.60 -2.14 19.57
CA SER A 208 1.77 -2.61 20.67
C SER A 208 0.97 -3.85 20.24
N LEU A 209 0.39 -4.57 21.19
CA LEU A 209 -0.54 -5.66 20.86
C LEU A 209 -1.85 -5.14 20.23
N ASP A 210 -2.22 -3.89 20.49
CA ASP A 210 -3.44 -3.27 19.93
C ASP A 210 -3.27 -2.90 18.46
N ASP A 211 -2.01 -2.72 18.02
CA ASP A 211 -1.66 -2.51 16.61
C ASP A 211 -1.85 -3.79 15.77
N LEU A 212 -2.12 -4.93 16.42
CA LEU A 212 -2.32 -6.22 15.79
C LEU A 212 -3.80 -6.65 15.85
N ALA A 213 -4.24 -7.28 14.77
CA ALA A 213 -5.51 -7.97 14.66
C ALA A 213 -5.29 -9.45 14.34
N LEU A 214 -6.04 -10.32 15.01
CA LEU A 214 -6.13 -11.72 14.63
C LEU A 214 -7.17 -11.89 13.52
N VAL A 215 -6.75 -12.42 12.37
CA VAL A 215 -7.59 -12.59 11.20
C VAL A 215 -7.45 -13.98 10.60
N CYS A 216 -8.52 -14.48 9.98
CA CYS A 216 -8.43 -15.73 9.22
C CYS A 216 -7.78 -15.48 7.85
N SER A 217 -7.27 -16.55 7.22
CA SER A 217 -6.56 -16.47 5.94
C SER A 217 -7.36 -15.77 4.82
N ASN A 218 -8.69 -15.90 4.83
CA ASN A 218 -9.54 -15.19 3.87
C ASN A 218 -9.61 -13.69 4.17
N CYS A 219 -9.81 -13.30 5.43
CA CYS A 219 -9.85 -11.88 5.81
C CYS A 219 -8.48 -11.23 5.66
N HIS A 220 -7.40 -11.94 5.98
CA HIS A 220 -6.03 -11.46 5.78
C HIS A 220 -5.77 -11.14 4.30
N ARG A 221 -6.16 -12.05 3.40
CA ARG A 221 -6.08 -11.81 1.96
C ARG A 221 -6.90 -10.61 1.51
N MET A 222 -8.10 -10.41 2.03
CA MET A 222 -8.91 -9.22 1.69
C MET A 222 -8.28 -7.93 2.18
N LEU A 223 -7.71 -7.92 3.39
CA LEU A 223 -6.98 -6.77 3.92
C LEU A 223 -5.74 -6.46 3.10
N HIS A 224 -4.98 -7.46 2.66
CA HIS A 224 -3.83 -7.26 1.78
C HIS A 224 -4.22 -6.82 0.36
N ARG A 225 -5.46 -7.10 -0.07
CA ARG A 225 -5.97 -6.65 -1.38
C ARG A 225 -6.29 -5.16 -1.39
N GLU A 226 -6.71 -4.60 -0.26
CA GLU A 226 -6.95 -3.17 -0.04
C GLU A 226 -6.03 -2.60 1.06
N ILE A 227 -4.75 -3.00 1.08
CA ILE A 227 -3.80 -2.77 2.18
C ILE A 227 -3.60 -1.31 2.57
N SER A 228 -3.80 -0.39 1.64
CA SER A 228 -3.62 1.04 1.85
C SER A 228 -4.87 1.75 2.37
N THR A 229 -6.04 1.12 2.27
CA THR A 229 -7.34 1.79 2.48
C THR A 229 -8.34 1.02 3.35
N LEU A 230 -8.26 -0.31 3.41
CA LEU A 230 -9.20 -1.16 4.12
C LEU A 230 -8.68 -1.51 5.51
N SER A 231 -9.39 -1.05 6.54
CA SER A 231 -9.12 -1.46 7.92
C SER A 231 -9.84 -2.76 8.29
N VAL A 232 -9.41 -3.36 9.40
CA VAL A 232 -10.05 -4.54 9.98
C VAL A 232 -11.49 -4.21 10.40
N GLU A 233 -11.72 -3.02 10.93
CA GLU A 233 -13.02 -2.51 11.36
C GLU A 233 -13.95 -2.32 10.16
N GLU A 234 -13.45 -1.76 9.06
CA GLU A 234 -14.21 -1.60 7.83
C GLU A 234 -14.56 -2.96 7.21
N LEU A 235 -13.61 -3.91 7.16
CA LEU A 235 -13.90 -5.26 6.69
C LEU A 235 -14.92 -5.97 7.59
N LYS A 236 -14.84 -5.78 8.91
CA LYS A 236 -15.84 -6.28 9.87
C LYS A 236 -17.22 -5.72 9.57
N TRP A 237 -17.32 -4.41 9.32
CA TRP A 237 -18.57 -3.76 8.97
C TRP A 237 -19.16 -4.33 7.67
N ARG A 238 -18.34 -4.46 6.60
CA ARG A 238 -18.76 -5.06 5.31
C ARG A 238 -19.27 -6.50 5.46
N ASN A 239 -18.60 -7.32 6.28
CA ASN A 239 -19.02 -8.70 6.55
C ASN A 239 -20.37 -8.77 7.28
N ASN A 240 -20.65 -7.84 8.20
CA ASN A 240 -21.91 -7.77 8.93
C ASN A 240 -23.05 -7.23 8.07
N GLY A 241 -22.79 -6.24 7.21
CA GLY A 241 -23.78 -5.73 6.25
C GLY A 241 -24.21 -6.79 5.22
N SER A 242 -23.28 -7.63 4.77
CA SER A 242 -23.58 -8.76 3.88
C SER A 242 -24.47 -9.83 4.52
N LYS A 243 -24.32 -10.08 5.83
CA LYS A 243 -25.19 -11.00 6.59
C LYS A 243 -26.64 -10.48 6.70
N SER A 244 -26.83 -9.16 6.82
CA SER A 244 -28.16 -8.52 6.84
C SER A 244 -28.91 -8.68 5.49
N LEU A 245 -28.21 -8.55 4.37
CA LEU A 245 -28.78 -8.72 3.04
C LEU A 245 -29.14 -10.19 2.73
N TYR A 246 -28.31 -11.15 3.17
CA TYR A 246 -28.60 -12.58 3.03
C TYR A 246 -29.83 -13.01 3.87
N PHE A 247 -29.96 -12.50 5.09
CA PHE A 247 -31.13 -12.76 5.95
C PHE A 247 -32.45 -12.24 5.36
N ASN A 248 -32.42 -11.10 4.64
CA ASN A 248 -33.60 -10.57 3.96
C ASN A 248 -33.97 -11.36 2.70
N PHE A 249 -32.98 -11.94 2.01
CA PHE A 249 -33.23 -12.79 0.84
C PHE A 249 -33.86 -14.14 1.21
N GLU A 250 -33.49 -14.74 2.35
CA GLU A 250 -34.11 -15.99 2.81
C GLU A 250 -35.54 -15.79 3.34
N ARG A 251 -35.86 -14.63 3.92
CA ARG A 251 -37.24 -14.28 4.34
C ARG A 251 -38.21 -14.03 3.19
N MET A 252 -37.72 -13.77 1.97
CA MET A 252 -38.55 -13.65 0.76
C MET A 252 -38.77 -14.98 0.03
N ARG A 253 -38.21 -16.09 0.53
CA ARG A 253 -38.34 -17.45 -0.04
C ARG A 253 -39.25 -18.40 0.73
N PHE A 254 -40.02 -17.88 1.69
CA PHE A 254 -41.07 -18.63 2.40
C PHE A 254 -42.38 -17.85 2.40
#